data_AF-A0A7C1R3N7-F1
#
_entry.id   AF-A0A7C1R3N7-F1
#
_cell.length_a   1.000
_cell.length_b   1.000
_cell.length_c   1.000
_cell.angle_alpha   90.00
_cell.angle_beta   90.00
_cell.angle_gamma   90.00
#
_symmetry.space_group_name_H-M   'P 1'
#
loop_
_entity.id
_entity.type
_entity.pdbx_description
1 polymer ?
#
loop_
_entity_poly.entity_id
_entity_poly.type
_entity_poly.pdbx_seq_one_letter_code
_entity_poly.pdbx_strand_id
1 'polypeptide(L)'
;MNTWFKLLPLEIQEVEALIEPTEEIREGDTVVGVASDELKKLWTLSRAAKKEAELLQVELKYTQASGEERAKISELMAKSRAMEMIFWIGAMDELQLWGHADQCAMRVGWQVVEFKQPECRFPFQIFGSPESVSYTHL
;
A
#
# COMPACT_ATOMS: atom_id res chain seq x y z
N MET A 1 -16.33 -21.69 -6.09
CA MET A 1 -16.34 -20.36 -5.47
C MET A 1 -15.03 -19.66 -5.83
N ASN A 2 -15.08 -18.63 -6.67
CA ASN A 2 -13.90 -17.82 -7.01
C ASN A 2 -13.69 -16.80 -5.89
N THR A 3 -12.53 -16.86 -5.25
CA THR A 3 -12.13 -15.91 -4.21
C THR A 3 -11.31 -14.80 -4.85
N TRP A 4 -11.42 -13.57 -4.34
CA TRP A 4 -10.64 -12.43 -4.81
C TRP A 4 -9.15 -12.75 -5.02
N PHE A 5 -8.52 -13.43 -4.05
CA PHE A 5 -7.10 -13.79 -4.15
C PHE A 5 -6.74 -14.65 -5.38
N LYS A 6 -7.67 -15.49 -5.85
CA LYS A 6 -7.46 -16.30 -7.07
C LYS A 6 -7.62 -15.49 -8.35
N LEU A 7 -8.37 -14.39 -8.29
CA LEU A 7 -8.62 -13.49 -9.41
C LEU A 7 -7.59 -12.35 -9.48
N LEU A 8 -6.91 -12.03 -8.38
CA LEU A 8 -5.94 -10.95 -8.31
C LEU A 8 -4.89 -10.97 -9.45
N PRO A 9 -4.32 -12.11 -9.86
CA PRO A 9 -3.39 -12.12 -11.01
C PRO A 9 -4.04 -11.65 -12.32
N LEU A 10 -5.31 -12.00 -12.55
CA LEU A 10 -6.07 -11.54 -13.71
C LEU A 10 -6.39 -10.05 -13.58
N GLU A 11 -6.83 -9.60 -12.40
CA GLU A 11 -7.11 -8.18 -12.13
C GLU A 11 -5.88 -7.30 -12.41
N ILE A 12 -4.68 -7.77 -12.03
CA ILE A 12 -3.41 -7.07 -12.33
C ILE A 12 -3.19 -6.98 -13.85
N GLN A 13 -3.42 -8.07 -14.59
CA GLN A 13 -3.21 -8.08 -16.04
C GLN A 13 -4.15 -7.12 -16.78
N GLU A 14 -5.38 -6.99 -16.31
CA GLU A 14 -6.43 -6.14 -16.89
C GLU A 14 -6.25 -4.64 -16.59
N VAL A 15 -5.28 -4.24 -15.77
CA VAL A 15 -4.99 -2.81 -15.54
C VAL A 15 -4.38 -2.18 -16.79
N GLU A 16 -5.19 -1.34 -17.46
CA GLU A 16 -4.76 -0.54 -18.62
C GLU A 16 -4.27 0.86 -18.23
N ALA A 17 -4.98 1.53 -17.32
CA ALA A 17 -4.68 2.90 -16.89
C ALA A 17 -4.06 2.91 -15.50
N LEU A 18 -2.83 3.43 -15.39
CA LEU A 18 -2.10 3.50 -14.13
C LEU A 18 -2.49 4.75 -13.32
N ILE A 19 -2.60 4.60 -12.00
CA ILE A 19 -2.78 5.70 -11.06
C ILE A 19 -1.42 6.07 -10.48
N GLU A 20 -0.82 7.13 -11.01
CA GLU A 20 0.51 7.58 -10.60
C GLU A 20 0.51 8.12 -9.14
N PRO A 21 1.58 7.85 -8.37
CA PRO A 21 1.81 8.51 -7.10
C PRO A 21 1.87 10.04 -7.25
N THR A 22 1.26 10.76 -6.32
CA THR A 22 1.17 12.23 -6.37
C THR A 22 2.21 12.95 -5.52
N GLU A 23 2.92 12.24 -4.64
CA GLU A 23 3.92 12.86 -3.77
C GLU A 23 5.25 13.03 -4.49
N GLU A 24 5.72 14.28 -4.61
CA GLU A 24 7.03 14.60 -5.16
C GLU A 24 8.16 14.14 -4.25
N ILE A 25 9.34 13.93 -4.84
CA ILE A 25 10.59 13.67 -4.12
C ILE A 25 10.89 14.85 -3.19
N ARG A 26 11.18 14.56 -1.93
CA ARG A 26 11.48 15.56 -0.91
C ARG A 26 12.99 15.69 -0.68
N GLU A 27 13.39 16.80 -0.06
CA GLU A 27 14.75 16.94 0.44
C GLU A 27 15.02 15.85 1.49
N GLY A 28 16.12 15.10 1.31
CA GLY A 28 16.47 13.95 2.15
C GLY A 28 15.97 12.59 1.65
N ASP A 29 15.14 12.55 0.59
CA ASP A 29 14.82 11.31 -0.11
C ASP A 29 16.04 10.83 -0.91
N THR A 30 16.35 9.54 -0.84
CA THR A 30 17.35 8.86 -1.67
C THR A 30 16.62 7.91 -2.61
N VAL A 31 16.70 8.14 -3.92
CA VAL A 31 16.06 7.24 -4.90
C VAL A 31 16.81 5.90 -4.92
N VAL A 32 16.11 4.82 -4.59
CA VAL A 32 16.66 3.46 -4.56
C VAL A 32 16.25 2.62 -5.77
N GLY A 33 15.23 3.06 -6.52
CA GLY A 33 14.83 2.40 -7.76
C GLY A 33 13.53 2.94 -8.35
N VAL A 34 13.06 2.26 -9.39
CA VAL A 34 11.77 2.52 -10.04
C VAL A 34 10.98 1.23 -10.02
N ALA A 35 9.70 1.29 -9.67
CA ALA A 35 8.84 0.10 -9.63
C ALA A 35 8.70 -0.55 -11.02
N SER A 36 8.64 -1.88 -11.06
CA SER A 36 8.29 -2.65 -12.26
C SER A 36 6.84 -2.40 -12.70
N ASP A 37 6.52 -2.69 -13.96
CA ASP A 37 5.18 -2.44 -14.50
C ASP A 37 4.10 -3.26 -13.77
N GLU A 38 4.41 -4.50 -13.40
CA GLU A 38 3.56 -5.35 -12.56
C GLU A 38 3.27 -4.70 -11.20
N LEU A 39 4.30 -4.14 -10.56
CA LEU A 39 4.15 -3.43 -9.28
C LEU A 39 3.36 -2.13 -9.44
N LYS A 40 3.52 -1.38 -10.54
CA LYS A 40 2.70 -0.19 -10.83
C LYS A 40 1.21 -0.55 -10.97
N LYS A 41 0.90 -1.67 -11.60
CA LYS A 41 -0.46 -2.19 -11.76
C LYS A 41 -1.06 -2.60 -10.41
N LEU A 42 -0.29 -3.31 -9.58
CA LEU A 42 -0.72 -3.69 -8.23
C LEU A 42 -0.95 -2.46 -7.32
N TRP A 43 -0.06 -1.48 -7.40
CA TRP A 43 -0.23 -0.19 -6.71
C TRP A 43 -1.52 0.50 -7.17
N THR A 44 -1.77 0.53 -8.48
CA THR A 44 -2.97 1.11 -9.06
C THR A 44 -4.24 0.45 -8.52
N LEU A 45 -4.30 -0.88 -8.47
CA LEU A 45 -5.44 -1.61 -7.89
C LEU A 45 -5.64 -1.27 -6.41
N SER A 46 -4.55 -1.21 -5.63
CA SER A 46 -4.60 -0.80 -4.23
C SER A 46 -5.20 0.59 -4.05
N ARG A 47 -4.77 1.56 -4.88
CA ARG A 47 -5.27 2.94 -4.83
C ARG A 47 -6.71 3.06 -5.33
N ALA A 48 -7.09 2.32 -6.36
CA ALA A 48 -8.47 2.26 -6.84
C ALA A 48 -9.43 1.75 -5.76
N ALA A 49 -9.09 0.62 -5.12
CA ALA A 49 -9.90 0.06 -4.04
C ALA A 49 -10.00 1.01 -2.83
N LYS A 50 -8.90 1.67 -2.46
CA LYS A 50 -8.90 2.69 -1.39
C LYS A 50 -9.82 3.85 -1.72
N LYS A 51 -9.69 4.41 -2.93
CA LYS A 51 -10.49 5.52 -3.41
C LYS A 51 -11.98 5.18 -3.42
N GLU A 52 -12.34 3.98 -3.89
CA GLU A 52 -13.73 3.51 -3.88
C GLU A 52 -14.26 3.41 -2.44
N ALA A 53 -13.49 2.85 -1.52
CA ALA A 53 -13.87 2.78 -0.11
C ALA A 53 -14.05 4.16 0.52
N GLU A 54 -13.16 5.11 0.23
CA GLU A 54 -13.23 6.49 0.73
C GLU A 54 -14.43 7.25 0.17
N LEU A 55 -14.74 7.08 -1.12
CA LEU A 55 -15.94 7.65 -1.74
C LEU A 55 -17.20 7.12 -1.09
N LEU A 56 -17.32 5.80 -0.92
CA LEU A 56 -18.45 5.18 -0.22
C LEU A 56 -18.56 5.69 1.23
N GLN A 57 -17.44 5.84 1.94
CA GLN A 57 -17.44 6.42 3.29
C GLN A 57 -17.96 7.85 3.32
N VAL A 58 -17.64 8.66 2.30
CA VAL A 58 -18.16 10.03 2.18
C VAL A 58 -19.66 10.00 1.90
N GLU A 59 -20.12 9.16 0.98
CA GLU A 59 -21.55 9.00 0.66
C GLU A 59 -22.37 8.61 1.89
N LEU A 60 -21.86 7.66 2.69
CA LEU A 60 -22.50 7.23 3.93
C LEU A 60 -22.62 8.30 5.01
N LYS A 61 -21.87 9.42 4.92
CA LYS A 61 -22.06 10.55 5.84
C LYS A 61 -23.35 11.31 5.54
N TYR A 62 -23.84 11.23 4.30
CA TYR A 62 -25.01 11.97 3.82
C TYR A 62 -26.22 11.06 3.56
N THR A 63 -26.06 9.75 3.64
CA THR A 63 -27.13 8.74 3.46
C THR A 63 -27.26 7.83 4.68
N GLN A 64 -28.39 7.13 4.83
CA GLN A 64 -28.51 6.07 5.84
C GLN A 64 -27.82 4.81 5.32
N ALA A 65 -26.67 4.47 5.91
CA ALA A 65 -25.91 3.28 5.57
C ALA A 65 -26.65 1.98 5.92
N SER A 66 -26.81 1.11 4.92
CA SER A 66 -27.12 -0.30 5.11
C SER A 66 -25.93 -1.07 5.70
N GLY A 67 -26.19 -2.25 6.28
CA GLY A 67 -25.11 -3.13 6.76
C GLY A 67 -24.20 -3.63 5.63
N GLU A 68 -24.73 -3.74 4.41
CA GLU A 68 -24.02 -4.21 3.23
C GLU A 68 -22.95 -3.20 2.77
N GLU A 69 -23.29 -1.90 2.72
CA GLU A 69 -22.34 -0.84 2.34
C GLU A 69 -21.16 -0.77 3.33
N ARG A 70 -21.42 -0.92 4.63
CA ARG A 70 -20.36 -0.96 5.67
C ARG A 70 -19.45 -2.18 5.52
N ALA A 71 -20.01 -3.33 5.19
CA ALA A 71 -19.24 -4.53 4.91
C ALA A 71 -18.38 -4.35 3.66
N LYS A 72 -18.93 -3.75 2.59
CA LYS A 72 -18.20 -3.46 1.35
C LYS A 72 -17.03 -2.51 1.56
N ILE A 73 -17.22 -1.44 2.34
CA ILE A 73 -16.12 -0.52 2.71
C ILE A 73 -15.01 -1.28 3.43
N SER A 74 -15.38 -2.13 4.40
CA SER A 74 -14.41 -2.91 5.18
C SER A 74 -13.63 -3.88 4.28
N GLU A 75 -14.32 -4.53 3.35
CA GLU A 75 -13.71 -5.42 2.35
C GLU A 75 -12.72 -4.67 1.46
N LEU A 76 -13.12 -3.53 0.88
CA LEU A 76 -12.27 -2.73 -0.02
C LEU A 76 -11.03 -2.19 0.70
N MET A 77 -11.18 -1.71 1.94
CA MET A 77 -10.06 -1.27 2.77
C MET A 77 -9.09 -2.41 3.06
N ALA A 78 -9.60 -3.59 3.41
CA ALA A 78 -8.78 -4.77 3.66
C ALA A 78 -8.01 -5.21 2.40
N LYS A 79 -8.67 -5.24 1.25
CA LYS A 79 -8.06 -5.59 -0.04
C LYS A 79 -7.00 -4.56 -0.45
N SER A 80 -7.28 -3.27 -0.32
CA SER A 80 -6.32 -2.20 -0.59
C SER A 80 -5.05 -2.37 0.25
N ARG A 81 -5.20 -2.62 1.56
CA ARG A 81 -4.09 -2.84 2.48
C ARG A 81 -3.29 -4.10 2.11
N ALA A 82 -3.96 -5.19 1.80
CA ALA A 82 -3.30 -6.43 1.39
C ALA A 82 -2.49 -6.24 0.09
N MET A 83 -3.05 -5.57 -0.92
CA MET A 83 -2.34 -5.26 -2.16
C MET A 83 -1.15 -4.32 -1.94
N GLU A 84 -1.29 -3.33 -1.06
CA GLU A 84 -0.18 -2.44 -0.67
C GLU A 84 0.95 -3.22 0.02
N MET A 85 0.63 -4.21 0.85
CA MET A 85 1.62 -5.10 1.45
C MET A 85 2.32 -5.98 0.41
N ILE A 86 1.56 -6.60 -0.50
CA ILE A 86 2.14 -7.41 -1.58
C ILE A 86 3.06 -6.55 -2.46
N PHE A 87 2.63 -5.32 -2.76
CA PHE A 87 3.42 -4.35 -3.50
C PHE A 87 4.76 -4.09 -2.81
N TRP A 88 4.75 -3.76 -1.52
CA TRP A 88 5.99 -3.45 -0.81
C TRP A 88 6.89 -4.66 -0.66
N ILE A 89 6.35 -5.86 -0.43
CA ILE A 89 7.14 -7.10 -0.42
C ILE A 89 7.85 -7.27 -1.77
N GLY A 90 7.11 -7.16 -2.88
CA GLY A 90 7.68 -7.28 -4.22
C GLY A 90 8.73 -6.20 -4.52
N ALA A 91 8.48 -4.94 -4.14
CA ALA A 91 9.44 -3.86 -4.33
C ALA A 91 10.73 -4.08 -3.53
N MET A 92 10.62 -4.57 -2.29
CA MET A 92 11.78 -4.88 -1.45
C MET A 92 12.60 -6.05 -2.02
N ASP A 93 11.93 -7.06 -2.58
CA ASP A 93 12.57 -8.18 -3.27
C ASP A 93 13.28 -7.73 -4.55
N GLU A 94 12.59 -6.99 -5.44
CA GLU A 94 13.12 -6.53 -6.73
C GLU A 94 14.32 -5.58 -6.57
N LEU A 95 14.27 -4.70 -5.55
CA LEU A 95 15.29 -3.68 -5.31
C LEU A 95 16.33 -4.11 -4.26
N GLN A 96 16.26 -5.34 -3.75
CA GLN A 96 17.19 -5.89 -2.75
C GLN A 96 17.34 -5.03 -1.48
N LEU A 97 16.23 -4.48 -0.98
CA LEU A 97 16.23 -3.49 0.11
C LEU A 97 16.14 -4.11 1.51
N TRP A 98 15.92 -5.42 1.60
CA TRP A 98 15.84 -6.12 2.88
C TRP A 98 17.10 -5.94 3.72
N GLY A 99 16.95 -5.42 4.94
CA GLY A 99 18.07 -5.20 5.88
C GLY A 99 18.94 -3.97 5.57
N HIS A 100 18.59 -3.20 4.53
CA HIS A 100 19.37 -2.03 4.10
C HIS A 100 18.57 -0.73 4.14
N ALA A 101 17.29 -0.79 3.78
CA ALA A 101 16.43 0.37 3.79
C ALA A 101 15.70 0.53 5.14
N ASP A 102 15.73 1.73 5.70
CA ASP A 102 15.00 2.05 6.93
C ASP A 102 13.49 2.21 6.64
N GLN A 103 13.15 3.14 5.74
CA GLN A 103 11.78 3.46 5.36
C GLN A 103 11.72 3.77 3.88
N CYS A 104 10.74 3.18 3.20
CA CYS A 104 10.52 3.40 1.78
C CYS A 104 9.18 4.11 1.53
N ALA A 105 9.19 5.00 0.53
CA ALA A 105 8.00 5.64 0.01
C ALA A 105 7.99 5.59 -1.52
N MET A 106 6.80 5.72 -2.08
CA MET A 106 6.60 5.84 -3.51
C MET A 106 6.42 7.31 -3.87
N ARG A 107 7.13 7.78 -4.91
CA ARG A 107 7.11 9.16 -5.41
C ARG A 107 6.68 9.22 -6.87
N VAL A 108 6.38 10.43 -7.33
CA VAL A 108 6.14 10.77 -8.75
C VAL A 108 7.21 10.12 -9.63
N GLY A 109 6.83 9.66 -10.83
CA GLY A 109 7.70 8.92 -11.72
C GLY A 109 7.94 7.47 -11.30
N TRP A 110 7.08 6.92 -10.41
CA TRP A 110 7.18 5.56 -9.87
C TRP A 110 8.48 5.28 -9.12
N GLN A 111 9.07 6.33 -8.56
CA GLN A 111 10.33 6.22 -7.86
C GLN A 111 10.12 5.68 -6.46
N VAL A 112 10.82 4.61 -6.14
CA VAL A 112 10.95 4.11 -4.78
C VAL A 112 12.10 4.88 -4.14
N VAL A 113 11.81 5.55 -3.04
CA VAL A 113 12.79 6.33 -2.30
C VAL A 113 12.95 5.78 -0.89
N GLU A 114 14.18 5.77 -0.41
CA GLU A 114 14.47 5.66 1.01
C GLU A 114 14.47 7.06 1.63
N PHE A 115 13.91 7.21 2.83
CA PHE A 115 13.96 8.47 3.56
C PHE A 115 14.20 8.22 5.04
N LYS A 116 14.89 9.17 5.68
CA LYS A 116 15.16 9.11 7.12
C LYS A 116 14.12 9.92 7.87
N GLN A 117 13.08 9.27 8.37
CA GLN A 117 12.26 9.84 9.45
C GLN A 117 12.66 9.21 10.78
N PRO A 118 12.93 10.01 11.83
CA PRO A 118 13.40 9.47 13.11
C PRO A 118 12.39 8.58 13.87
N GLU A 119 11.11 8.49 13.45
CA GLU A 119 10.06 7.83 14.27
C GLU A 119 9.12 6.84 13.53
N CYS A 120 9.32 6.51 12.26
CA CYS A 120 8.44 5.59 11.53
C CYS A 120 9.11 4.22 11.27
N ARG A 121 8.62 3.14 11.89
CA ARG A 121 8.98 1.77 11.46
C ARG A 121 8.28 1.48 10.13
N PHE A 122 9.00 0.85 9.18
CA PHE A 122 8.57 0.18 7.93
C PHE A 122 7.08 0.33 7.49
N PRO A 123 6.79 0.52 6.19
CA PRO A 123 5.42 0.74 5.68
C PRO A 123 4.40 -0.36 6.06
N PHE A 124 4.87 -1.52 6.52
CA PHE A 124 4.08 -2.53 7.22
C PHE A 124 4.77 -2.90 8.55
N GLN A 125 4.11 -2.66 9.69
CA GLN A 125 4.33 -3.50 10.86
C GLN A 125 3.83 -4.89 10.52
N ILE A 126 4.73 -5.85 10.27
CA ILE A 126 4.37 -7.26 10.37
C ILE A 126 3.92 -7.46 11.82
N PHE A 127 2.64 -7.76 12.04
CA PHE A 127 2.17 -8.26 13.33
C PHE A 127 3.00 -9.51 13.67
N GLY A 128 4.02 -9.34 14.53
CA GLY A 128 4.98 -10.38 14.85
C GLY A 128 6.45 -9.98 14.95
N SER A 129 6.85 -8.71 14.73
CA SER A 129 8.19 -8.30 15.17
C SER A 129 8.27 -8.35 16.72
N PRO A 130 9.21 -9.10 17.31
CA PRO A 130 9.36 -9.19 18.77
C PRO A 130 9.85 -7.89 19.41
N GLU A 131 10.09 -6.83 18.64
CA GLU A 131 10.54 -5.53 19.16
C GLU A 131 9.40 -4.63 19.67
N SER A 132 8.22 -5.19 19.95
CA SER A 132 7.21 -4.56 20.81
C SER A 132 7.34 -4.99 22.28
N VAL A 133 8.44 -5.67 22.66
CA VAL A 133 8.81 -5.78 24.06
C VAL A 133 9.17 -4.39 24.57
N SER A 134 8.33 -3.94 25.47
CA SER A 134 8.37 -2.70 26.21
C SER A 134 9.77 -2.44 26.76
N TYR A 135 10.41 -1.34 26.38
CA TYR A 135 11.35 -0.71 27.30
C TYR A 135 10.50 -0.02 28.37
N THR A 136 10.16 -0.80 29.40
CA THR A 136 9.66 -0.28 30.66
C THR A 136 10.69 0.72 31.18
N HIS A 137 10.24 1.94 31.45
CA HIS A 137 11.04 2.93 32.16
C HIS A 137 11.47 2.39 33.52
N LEU A 138 12.76 2.66 33.83
CA LEU A 138 13.44 2.66 35.14
C LEU A 138 13.79 1.30 35.76
#